data_AF-A0A661DDQ6-F1
#
_entry.id   AF-A0A661DDQ6-F1
#
_cell.length_a   1.000
_cell.length_b   1.000
_cell.length_c   1.000
_cell.angle_alpha   90.00
_cell.angle_beta   90.00
_cell.angle_gamma   90.00
#
_symmetry.space_group_name_H-M   'P 1'
#
loop_
_entity.id
_entity.type
_entity.pdbx_description
1 polymer ?
#
loop_
_entity_poly.entity_id
_entity_poly.type
_entity_poly.pdbx_seq_one_letter_code
_entity_poly.pdbx_strand_id
1 'polypeptide(L)'
;MVVFERVDSAFKGSGMNSLTGEDFRDSLFFFKNNKYIRLDIDTGEIDKGYPKLISKGWDGVTFERIDAALVWSNTVYFFKGNKYIRYTLGAEKPVNSCYPQLISERWAGVTFERIDAAITLEHGKADFLKGMNISAMTW
;
A
#
# COMPACT_ATOMS: atom_id res chain seq x y z
N MET A 1 8.24 11.10 18.67
CA MET A 1 9.23 10.77 17.61
C MET A 1 8.51 10.87 16.28
N VAL A 2 8.79 11.89 15.46
CA VAL A 2 8.21 12.00 14.12
C VAL A 2 9.16 11.29 13.17
N VAL A 3 8.75 10.15 12.61
CA VAL A 3 9.64 9.31 11.78
C VAL A 3 9.67 9.80 10.33
N PHE A 4 8.59 10.42 9.84
CA PHE A 4 8.52 11.06 8.52
C PHE A 4 7.76 12.39 8.60
N GLU A 5 8.33 13.46 8.04
CA GLU A 5 7.62 14.74 7.90
C GLU A 5 6.50 14.68 6.84
N ARG A 6 6.67 13.83 5.81
CA ARG A 6 5.70 13.56 4.75
C ARG A 6 5.83 12.11 4.28
N VAL A 7 4.71 11.49 3.96
CA VAL A 7 4.65 10.12 3.40
C VAL A 7 4.36 10.17 1.90
N ASP A 8 4.84 9.18 1.15
CA ASP A 8 4.58 9.05 -0.27
C ASP A 8 3.30 8.25 -0.55
N SER A 9 2.97 7.29 0.32
CA SER A 9 1.76 6.48 0.25
C SER A 9 1.45 5.91 1.63
N ALA A 10 0.19 5.58 1.88
CA ALA A 10 -0.24 4.85 3.07
C ALA A 10 -1.42 3.93 2.76
N PHE A 11 -1.60 2.88 3.57
CA PHE A 11 -2.83 2.08 3.55
C PHE A 11 -3.08 1.44 4.92
N LYS A 12 -4.35 1.11 5.20
CA LYS A 12 -4.77 0.30 6.35
C LYS A 12 -4.84 -1.17 5.95
N GLY A 13 -4.30 -2.09 6.76
CA GLY A 13 -4.35 -3.53 6.49
C GLY A 13 -5.71 -4.20 6.79
N SER A 14 -6.80 -3.43 6.86
CA SER A 14 -8.13 -3.92 7.23
C SER A 14 -8.60 -5.08 6.35
N GLY A 15 -9.09 -6.15 6.98
CA GLY A 15 -9.64 -7.32 6.27
C GLY A 15 -8.60 -8.32 5.74
N MET A 16 -7.32 -8.15 6.10
CA MET A 16 -6.24 -9.05 5.70
C MET A 16 -6.07 -10.18 6.74
N ASN A 17 -6.21 -11.43 6.29
CA ASN A 17 -5.85 -12.59 7.09
C ASN A 17 -4.45 -13.05 6.69
N SER A 18 -3.48 -13.00 7.59
CA SER A 18 -2.19 -13.63 7.34
C SER A 18 -2.27 -15.14 7.55
N LEU A 19 -1.74 -15.89 6.58
CA LEU A 19 -1.51 -17.33 6.72
C LEU A 19 -0.30 -17.64 7.63
N THR A 20 0.54 -16.65 7.93
CA THR A 20 1.76 -16.77 8.75
C THR A 20 1.60 -16.23 10.19
N GLY A 21 0.40 -15.78 10.56
CA GLY A 21 0.08 -15.28 11.91
C GLY A 21 0.36 -13.79 12.17
N GLU A 22 0.84 -13.04 11.17
CA GLU A 22 0.95 -11.58 11.26
C GLU A 22 -0.41 -10.92 11.05
N ASP A 23 -1.08 -10.47 12.10
CA ASP A 23 -2.34 -9.73 11.95
C ASP A 23 -2.05 -8.31 11.40
N PHE A 24 -2.61 -8.01 10.23
CA PHE A 24 -2.51 -6.69 9.60
C PHE A 24 -3.77 -5.85 9.78
N ARG A 25 -4.84 -6.41 10.35
CA ARG A 25 -6.16 -5.76 10.41
C ARG A 25 -6.12 -4.44 11.18
N ASP A 26 -5.26 -4.37 12.19
CA ASP A 26 -5.11 -3.23 13.10
C ASP A 26 -3.78 -2.49 12.89
N SER A 27 -3.26 -2.52 11.66
CA SER A 27 -2.02 -1.84 11.29
C SER A 27 -2.24 -0.78 10.19
N LEU A 28 -1.59 0.37 10.36
CA LEU A 28 -1.36 1.36 9.31
C LEU A 28 0.06 1.23 8.77
N PHE A 29 0.18 1.25 7.45
CA PHE A 29 1.45 1.24 6.76
C PHE A 29 1.69 2.60 6.10
N PHE A 30 2.86 3.18 6.35
CA PHE A 30 3.28 4.43 5.74
C PHE A 30 4.61 4.26 5.01
N PHE A 31 4.68 4.71 3.76
CA PHE A 31 5.82 4.54 2.88
C PHE A 31 6.51 5.88 2.62
N LYS A 32 7.84 5.88 2.61
CA LYS A 32 8.66 7.04 2.23
C LYS A 32 9.95 6.56 1.57
N ASN A 33 10.18 7.00 0.33
CA ASN A 33 11.27 6.51 -0.51
C ASN A 33 11.25 4.97 -0.53
N ASN A 34 12.41 4.34 -0.27
CA ASN A 34 12.55 2.89 -0.23
C ASN A 34 12.23 2.26 1.13
N LYS A 35 11.62 3.01 2.06
CA LYS A 35 11.32 2.56 3.43
C LYS A 35 9.84 2.64 3.74
N TYR A 36 9.44 1.91 4.78
CA TYR A 36 8.11 1.99 5.34
C TYR A 36 8.13 1.82 6.87
N ILE A 37 7.07 2.26 7.53
CA ILE A 37 6.77 1.98 8.94
C ILE A 37 5.44 1.22 9.04
N ARG A 38 5.28 0.43 10.11
CA ARG A 38 4.02 -0.14 10.55
C ARG A 38 3.66 0.49 11.89
N LEU A 39 2.44 1.02 11.97
CA LEU A 39 1.88 1.62 13.17
C LEU A 39 0.71 0.77 13.63
N ASP A 40 0.71 0.43 14.91
CA ASP A 40 -0.38 -0.24 15.59
C ASP A 40 -1.50 0.77 15.87
N ILE A 41 -2.71 0.47 15.40
CA ILE A 41 -3.84 1.40 15.44
C ILE A 41 -4.37 1.60 16.86
N ASP A 42 -4.33 0.56 17.69
CA ASP A 42 -4.90 0.59 19.03
C ASP A 42 -4.04 1.41 19.99
N THR A 43 -2.71 1.26 19.86
CA THR A 43 -1.73 1.96 20.71
C THR A 43 -1.26 3.29 20.11
N GLY A 44 -1.37 3.44 18.79
CA GLY A 44 -0.79 4.56 18.05
C GLY A 44 0.75 4.50 17.96
N GLU A 45 1.38 3.39 18.36
CA GLU A 45 2.83 3.24 18.39
C GLU A 45 3.38 2.69 17.08
N ILE A 46 4.61 3.09 16.75
CA ILE A 46 5.36 2.49 15.64
C ILE A 46 6.02 1.21 16.15
N ASP A 47 5.83 0.13 15.41
CA ASP A 47 6.39 -1.17 15.78
C ASP A 47 7.92 -1.15 15.88
N LYS A 48 8.45 -1.96 16.80
CA LYS A 48 9.89 -2.10 16.99
C LYS A 48 10.56 -2.63 15.71
N GLY A 49 11.72 -2.05 15.38
CA GLY A 49 12.51 -2.44 14.20
C GLY A 49 12.09 -1.74 12.91
N TYR A 50 11.22 -0.74 12.98
CA TYR A 50 10.90 0.18 11.88
C TYR A 50 11.67 1.52 12.01
N PRO A 51 11.94 2.23 10.90
CA PRO A 51 11.54 1.93 9.52
C PRO A 51 12.34 0.78 8.88
N LYS A 52 11.69 0.01 8.01
CA LYS A 52 12.29 -1.10 7.25
C LYS A 52 12.36 -0.77 5.77
N LEU A 53 13.28 -1.41 5.05
CA LEU A 53 13.27 -1.36 3.58
C LEU A 53 12.04 -2.07 3.04
N ILE A 54 11.43 -1.51 1.98
CA ILE A 54 10.28 -2.13 1.30
C ILE A 54 10.64 -3.56 0.87
N SER A 55 11.80 -3.74 0.24
CA SER A 55 12.30 -5.04 -0.23
C SER A 55 12.57 -6.08 0.88
N LYS A 56 12.55 -5.67 2.15
CA LYS A 56 12.71 -6.59 3.30
C LYS A 56 11.37 -6.97 3.94
N GLY A 57 10.33 -6.18 3.74
CA GLY A 57 8.98 -6.43 4.27
C GLY A 57 7.97 -6.91 3.24
N TRP A 58 8.22 -6.59 1.98
CA TRP A 58 7.32 -6.84 0.84
C TRP A 58 8.10 -7.57 -0.25
N ASP A 59 8.29 -8.87 -0.06
CA ASP A 59 9.12 -9.68 -0.97
C ASP A 59 8.58 -9.65 -2.41
N GLY A 60 9.48 -9.53 -3.38
CA GLY A 60 9.14 -9.38 -4.79
C GLY A 60 8.58 -7.99 -5.19
N VAL A 61 8.37 -7.05 -4.26
CA VAL A 61 8.08 -5.65 -4.61
C VAL A 61 9.39 -4.95 -5.00
N THR A 62 9.56 -4.74 -6.30
CA THR A 62 10.80 -4.21 -6.89
C THR A 62 10.85 -2.69 -7.01
N PHE A 63 9.78 -1.99 -6.64
CA PHE A 63 9.74 -0.53 -6.71
C PHE A 63 10.60 0.13 -5.62
N GLU A 64 11.34 1.16 -6.01
CA GLU A 64 12.19 1.96 -5.13
C GLU A 64 11.39 2.94 -4.24
N ARG A 65 10.11 3.14 -4.57
CA ARG A 65 9.14 3.96 -3.84
C ARG A 65 7.74 3.48 -4.16
N ILE A 66 6.77 3.75 -3.29
CA ILE A 66 5.34 3.54 -3.57
C ILE A 66 4.69 4.89 -3.82
N ASP A 67 4.02 5.05 -4.96
CA ASP A 67 3.23 6.25 -5.27
C ASP A 67 1.80 6.15 -4.70
N ALA A 68 1.22 4.95 -4.68
CA ALA A 68 -0.05 4.64 -4.03
C ALA A 68 -0.13 3.14 -3.70
N ALA A 69 -0.99 2.78 -2.75
CA ALA A 69 -1.29 1.39 -2.43
C ALA A 69 -2.80 1.20 -2.24
N LEU A 70 -3.34 0.09 -2.75
CA LEU A 70 -4.75 -0.27 -2.62
C LEU A 70 -4.87 -1.66 -2.00
N VAL A 71 -5.75 -1.82 -1.02
CA VAL A 71 -6.03 -3.10 -0.39
C VAL A 71 -7.34 -3.68 -0.92
N TRP A 72 -7.30 -4.90 -1.43
CA TRP A 72 -8.50 -5.62 -1.85
C TRP A 72 -8.44 -7.07 -1.37
N SER A 73 -9.30 -7.42 -0.41
CA SER A 73 -9.23 -8.73 0.26
C SER A 73 -7.80 -8.97 0.80
N ASN A 74 -7.21 -10.14 0.53
CA ASN A 74 -5.83 -10.47 0.94
C ASN A 74 -4.76 -9.99 -0.05
N THR A 75 -5.04 -8.97 -0.85
CA THR A 75 -4.10 -8.46 -1.87
C THR A 75 -3.81 -6.99 -1.67
N VAL A 76 -2.54 -6.62 -1.72
CA VAL A 76 -2.09 -5.23 -1.85
C VAL A 76 -1.69 -4.98 -3.30
N TYR A 77 -2.22 -3.93 -3.90
CA TYR A 77 -1.73 -3.42 -5.18
C TYR A 77 -0.85 -2.21 -4.92
N PHE A 78 0.44 -2.34 -5.23
CA PHE A 78 1.42 -1.27 -5.14
C PHE A 78 1.56 -0.58 -6.49
N PHE A 79 1.49 0.74 -6.52
CA PHE A 79 1.58 1.53 -7.75
C PHE A 79 2.85 2.39 -7.76
N LYS A 80 3.51 2.45 -8.93
CA LYS A 80 4.67 3.33 -9.19
C LYS A 80 4.66 3.74 -10.66
N GLY A 81 4.64 5.04 -10.92
CA GLY A 81 4.51 5.57 -12.28
C GLY A 81 3.30 4.93 -12.95
N ASN A 82 3.46 4.49 -14.21
CA ASN A 82 2.44 3.79 -15.00
C ASN A 82 2.32 2.29 -14.74
N LYS A 83 2.93 1.78 -13.68
CA LYS A 83 2.95 0.35 -13.37
C LYS A 83 2.39 0.02 -12.00
N TYR A 84 2.00 -1.24 -11.85
CA TYR A 84 1.59 -1.79 -10.57
C TYR A 84 2.16 -3.20 -10.33
N ILE A 85 2.28 -3.57 -9.06
CA ILE A 85 2.61 -4.90 -8.57
C ILE A 85 1.44 -5.39 -7.73
N ARG A 86 1.01 -6.63 -7.97
CA ARG A 86 0.04 -7.32 -7.11
C ARG A 86 0.77 -8.20 -6.11
N TYR A 87 0.60 -7.91 -4.83
CA TYR A 87 1.16 -8.67 -3.71
C TYR A 87 0.06 -9.43 -2.99
N THR A 88 0.09 -10.76 -3.04
CA THR A 88 -0.88 -11.63 -2.35
C THR A 88 -0.34 -12.05 -0.99
N LEU A 89 -1.04 -11.69 0.08
CA LEU A 89 -0.65 -12.04 1.44
C LEU A 89 -0.82 -13.54 1.71
N GLY A 90 0.16 -14.11 2.40
CA GLY A 90 0.17 -15.52 2.79
C GLY A 90 0.49 -16.51 1.66
N ALA A 91 0.68 -16.04 0.43
CA ALA A 91 1.13 -16.92 -0.66
C ALA A 91 2.62 -17.25 -0.52
N GLU A 92 3.01 -18.48 -0.87
CA GLU A 92 4.44 -18.89 -0.92
C GLU A 92 5.26 -17.98 -1.86
N LYS A 93 4.64 -17.55 -2.96
CA LYS A 93 5.17 -16.56 -3.88
C LYS A 93 4.22 -15.35 -3.96
N PRO A 94 4.42 -14.32 -3.12
CA PRO A 94 3.49 -13.19 -3.01
C PRO A 94 3.35 -12.38 -4.31
N VAL A 95 4.41 -12.31 -5.12
CA VAL A 95 4.46 -11.58 -6.39
C VAL A 95 4.77 -12.52 -7.55
N ASN A 96 3.90 -12.53 -8.56
CA ASN A 96 4.14 -13.29 -9.79
C ASN A 96 5.21 -12.61 -10.67
N SER A 97 5.99 -13.40 -11.40
CA SER A 97 7.04 -12.90 -12.32
C SER A 97 6.53 -12.05 -13.48
N CYS A 98 5.22 -12.05 -13.78
CA CYS A 98 4.64 -11.17 -14.78
C CYS A 98 4.49 -9.71 -14.31
N TYR A 99 4.77 -9.41 -13.04
CA TYR A 99 4.78 -8.04 -12.51
C TYR A 99 6.19 -7.44 -12.57
N PRO A 100 6.32 -6.10 -12.71
CA PRO A 100 5.24 -5.12 -12.75
C PRO A 100 4.50 -5.07 -14.11
N GLN A 101 3.19 -4.82 -14.08
CA GLN A 101 2.34 -4.66 -15.27
C GLN A 101 1.88 -3.21 -15.45
N LEU A 102 1.43 -2.85 -16.65
CA LEU A 102 0.89 -1.52 -16.90
C LEU A 102 -0.46 -1.33 -16.22
N ILE A 103 -0.66 -0.15 -15.64
CA ILE A 103 -1.95 0.21 -15.03
C ILE A 103 -3.08 0.10 -16.06
N SER A 104 -2.85 0.60 -17.27
CA SER A 104 -3.82 0.61 -18.38
C SER A 104 -4.30 -0.78 -18.82
N GLU A 105 -3.56 -1.85 -18.55
CA GLU A 105 -3.94 -3.21 -18.95
C GLU A 105 -5.05 -3.80 -18.07
N ARG A 106 -5.15 -3.36 -16.80
CA ARG A 106 -6.07 -3.95 -15.82
C ARG A 106 -7.03 -2.96 -15.18
N TRP A 107 -6.61 -1.71 -15.01
CA TRP A 107 -7.37 -0.68 -14.30
C TRP A 107 -8.11 0.19 -15.32
N ALA A 108 -9.07 -0.42 -16.01
CA ALA A 108 -9.91 0.27 -16.98
C ALA A 108 -10.58 1.49 -16.32
N GLY A 109 -10.42 2.67 -16.93
CA GLY A 109 -10.92 3.94 -16.40
C GLY A 109 -9.88 4.80 -15.69
N VAL A 110 -8.69 4.26 -15.36
CA VAL A 110 -7.56 5.09 -14.91
C VAL A 110 -6.85 5.65 -16.15
N THR A 111 -7.10 6.93 -16.45
CA THR A 111 -6.60 7.60 -17.66
C THR A 111 -5.27 8.33 -17.47
N PHE A 112 -4.76 8.37 -16.25
CA PHE A 112 -3.50 9.02 -15.90
C PHE A 112 -2.40 8.01 -15.63
N GLU A 113 -1.17 8.38 -15.95
CA GLU A 113 -0.03 7.47 -15.82
C GLU A 113 0.31 7.17 -14.36
N ARG A 114 0.31 8.16 -13.47
CA ARG A 114 0.72 7.96 -12.07
C ARG A 114 -0.44 8.21 -11.12
N ILE A 115 -0.79 7.22 -10.31
CA ILE A 115 -1.73 7.38 -9.19
C ILE A 115 -1.02 8.08 -8.02
N ASP A 116 -1.64 9.09 -7.43
CA ASP A 116 -1.11 9.81 -6.26
C ASP A 116 -1.69 9.27 -4.93
N ALA A 117 -2.90 8.69 -4.95
CA ALA A 117 -3.47 7.93 -3.85
C ALA A 117 -4.53 6.94 -4.38
N ALA A 118 -4.77 5.87 -3.63
CA ALA A 118 -5.81 4.89 -3.95
C ALA A 118 -6.55 4.52 -2.65
N ILE A 119 -7.86 4.38 -2.72
CA ILE A 119 -8.70 4.01 -1.58
C ILE A 119 -9.72 2.97 -1.97
N THR A 120 -9.91 1.97 -1.11
CA THR A 120 -10.98 0.99 -1.24
C THR A 120 -12.18 1.49 -0.47
N LEU A 121 -13.32 1.56 -1.16
CA LEU A 121 -14.60 1.96 -0.61
C LEU A 121 -15.46 0.72 -0.28
N GLU A 122 -16.48 0.93 0.53
CA GLU A 122 -17.48 -0.10 0.80
C GLU A 122 -18.15 -0.59 -0.51
N HIS A 123 -18.65 -1.83 -0.47
CA HIS A 123 -19.27 -2.53 -1.61
C HIS A 123 -18.35 -2.86 -2.80
N GLY A 124 -17.04 -2.98 -2.55
CA GLY A 124 -16.10 -3.42 -3.58
C GLY A 124 -15.94 -2.38 -4.69
N LYS A 125 -15.73 -1.12 -4.30
CA LYS A 125 -15.31 -0.07 -5.23
C LYS A 125 -13.92 0.43 -4.82
N ALA A 126 -13.18 0.95 -5.77
CA ALA A 126 -11.90 1.58 -5.53
C ALA A 126 -11.82 2.89 -6.30
N ASP A 127 -11.36 3.94 -5.63
CA ASP A 127 -11.14 5.25 -6.24
C ASP A 127 -9.64 5.54 -6.35
N PHE A 128 -9.26 6.13 -7.48
CA PHE A 128 -7.89 6.51 -7.79
C PHE A 128 -7.79 8.02 -7.94
N LEU A 129 -6.82 8.59 -7.26
CA LEU A 129 -6.69 10.04 -7.16
C LEU A 129 -5.43 10.50 -7.87
N LYS A 130 -5.57 11.54 -8.69
CA LYS A 130 -4.50 12.23 -9.39
C LYS A 130 -4.66 13.72 -9.18
N GLY A 131 -3.64 14.38 -8.65
CA GLY A 131 -3.63 15.83 -8.49
C GLY A 131 -4.87 16.34 -7.75
N MET A 132 -4.89 16.16 -6.43
CA MET A 132 -5.97 16.70 -5.60
C MET A 132 -5.39 17.29 -4.31
N ASN A 133 -5.91 18.45 -3.91
CA ASN A 133 -5.74 18.99 -2.56
C ASN A 133 -6.91 18.42 -1.74
N ILE A 134 -6.63 17.44 -0.87
CA ILE A 134 -7.66 16.76 -0.08
C ILE A 134 -7.43 17.07 1.39
N SER A 135 -8.44 17.62 2.02
CA SER A 135 -8.50 17.93 3.45
C SER A 135 -9.81 17.38 4.00
N ALA A 136 -9.75 16.62 5.09
CA ALA A 136 -10.92 16.14 5.81
C ALA A 136 -10.64 16.14 7.32
N MET A 137 -11.59 16.65 8.09
CA MET A 137 -11.55 16.78 9.55
C MET A 137 -12.98 16.79 10.08
N THR A 138 -13.24 16.03 11.14
CA THR A 138 -14.37 16.23 12.08
C THR A 138 -13.98 15.62 13.44
N TRP A 139 -14.51 16.21 14.52
CA TRP A 139 -14.10 16.20 15.94
C TRP A 139 -13.60 14.89 16.55
#